data_AF-A0A7W1BIQ0-F1
#
_entry.id   AF-A0A7W1BIQ0-F1
#
_cell.length_a   1.000
_cell.length_b   1.000
_cell.length_c   1.000
_cell.angle_alpha   90.00
_cell.angle_beta   90.00
_cell.angle_gamma   90.00
#
_symmetry.space_group_name_H-M   'P 1'
#
loop_
_entity.id
_entity.type
_entity.pdbx_description
1 polymer ?
#
loop_
_entity_poly.entity_id
_entity_poly.type
_entity_poly.pdbx_seq_one_letter_code
_entity_poly.pdbx_strand_id
1 'polypeptide(L)'
;MNTMTLLALISVVAAAALFIALAMFLHAITHELEKIGGTKRAKYGNPASFLSKIRMGVRAIEVQTGGLAPEVVKLNGGLTAIRDGLGAIDNNLGGVITAVSAQGAK
;
A
#
# COMPACT_ATOMS: atom_id res chain seq x y z
N MET A 1 32.59 36.18 47.74
CA MET A 1 31.51 35.29 47.28
C MET A 1 31.73 33.93 47.91
N ASN A 2 30.69 33.37 48.54
CA ASN A 2 30.81 32.20 49.40
C ASN A 2 30.63 30.95 48.53
N THR A 3 31.22 29.81 48.90
CA THR A 3 31.15 28.56 48.12
C THR A 3 29.71 28.16 47.78
N MET A 4 28.78 28.32 48.73
CA MET A 4 27.35 28.07 48.51
C MET A 4 26.73 28.99 47.45
N THR A 5 27.06 30.28 47.45
CA THR A 5 26.56 31.23 46.46
C THR A 5 27.12 30.97 45.06
N LEU A 6 28.38 30.52 44.97
CA LEU A 6 28.99 30.12 43.70
C LEU A 6 28.32 28.86 43.13
N LEU A 7 28.11 27.84 43.96
CA LEU A 7 27.44 26.59 43.55
C LEU A 7 26.01 26.85 43.09
N ALA A 8 25.25 27.67 43.83
CA ALA A 8 23.89 28.04 43.46
C ALA A 8 23.84 28.75 42.09
N LEU A 9 24.76 29.67 41.83
CA LEU A 9 24.83 30.38 40.56
C LEU A 9 25.19 29.44 39.40
N ILE A 10 26.13 28.51 39.61
CA ILE A 10 26.47 27.47 38.63
C ILE A 10 25.26 26.57 38.36
N SER A 11 24.50 26.16 39.38
CA SER A 11 23.30 25.34 39.20
C SER A 11 22.23 26.04 38.38
N VAL A 12 22.01 27.34 38.58
CA VAL A 12 21.06 28.13 37.79
C VAL A 12 21.51 28.21 36.32
N VAL A 13 22.79 28.46 36.07
CA VAL A 13 23.35 28.49 34.70
C VAL A 13 23.25 27.12 34.03
N ALA A 14 23.56 26.04 34.76
CA ALA A 14 23.45 24.68 34.25
C ALA A 14 22.00 24.30 33.91
N ALA A 15 21.04 24.67 34.77
CA ALA A 15 19.62 24.46 34.51
C ALA A 15 19.16 25.24 33.26
N ALA A 16 19.56 26.51 33.12
CA ALA A 16 19.24 27.31 31.94
C ALA A 16 19.81 26.70 30.66
N ALA A 17 21.07 26.26 30.68
CA ALA A 17 21.70 25.56 29.55
C ALA A 17 20.95 24.29 29.16
N LEU A 18 20.48 23.50 30.14
CA LEU A 18 19.67 22.31 29.90
C LEU A 18 18.35 22.65 29.20
N PHE A 19 17.63 23.69 29.65
CA PHE A 19 16.38 24.11 29.01
C PHE A 19 16.61 24.61 27.58
N ILE A 20 17.69 25.35 27.32
CA ILE A 20 18.06 25.79 25.98
C ILE A 20 18.36 24.58 25.09
N ALA A 21 19.13 23.61 25.57
CA ALA A 21 19.42 22.38 24.84
C ALA A 21 18.13 21.61 24.49
N LEU A 22 17.22 21.45 25.47
CA LEU A 22 15.92 20.82 25.25
C LEU A 22 15.10 21.55 24.18
N ALA A 23 15.05 22.88 24.23
CA ALA A 23 14.33 23.68 23.24
C ALA A 23 14.91 23.51 21.83
N MET A 24 16.25 23.48 21.69
CA MET A 24 16.91 23.23 20.41
C MET A 24 16.60 21.84 19.86
N PHE A 25 16.66 20.80 20.70
CA PHE A 25 16.33 19.44 20.27
C PHE A 25 14.86 19.31 19.88
N LEU A 26 13.94 19.90 20.65
CA LEU A 26 12.51 19.91 20.29
C LEU A 26 12.31 20.58 18.92
N HIS A 27 12.94 21.72 18.70
CA HIS A 27 12.85 22.43 17.43
C HIS A 27 13.38 21.58 16.27
N ALA A 28 14.56 20.97 16.43
CA ALA A 28 15.16 20.09 15.43
C ALA A 28 14.24 18.89 15.10
N ILE A 29 13.68 18.23 16.12
CA ILE A 29 12.74 17.11 15.95
C ILE A 29 11.51 17.58 15.18
N THR A 30 10.91 18.71 15.57
CA THR A 30 9.72 19.22 14.87
C THR A 30 10.00 19.58 13.42
N HIS A 31 11.17 20.16 13.13
CA HIS A 31 11.57 20.50 11.77
C HIS A 31 11.75 19.24 10.91
N GLU A 32 12.33 18.19 11.47
CA GLU A 32 12.51 16.92 10.74
C GLU A 32 11.18 16.18 10.54
N LEU A 33 10.30 16.21 11.55
CA LEU A 33 8.94 15.68 11.43
C LEU A 33 8.10 16.46 10.42
N GLU A 34 8.33 17.76 10.22
CA GLU A 34 7.66 18.53 9.17
C GLU A 34 8.08 18.09 7.76
N LYS A 35 9.36 17.75 7.56
CA LYS A 35 9.83 17.20 6.27
C LYS A 35 9.14 15.88 5.94
N ILE A 36 8.93 15.03 6.94
CA ILE A 36 8.32 13.69 6.79
C ILE A 36 6.78 13.75 6.82
N GLY A 37 6.21 14.73 7.53
CA GLY A 37 4.80 14.79 7.90
C GLY A 37 3.88 15.45 6.87
N GLY A 38 4.43 16.09 5.84
CA GLY A 38 3.66 16.82 4.82
C GLY A 38 3.76 18.33 4.99
N THR A 39 3.54 19.07 3.90
CA THR A 39 3.77 20.53 3.86
C THR A 39 2.82 21.29 4.78
N LYS A 40 3.37 22.07 5.72
CA LYS A 40 2.62 23.11 6.45
C LYS A 40 2.34 24.30 5.53
N ARG A 41 1.18 24.32 4.89
CA ARG A 41 0.35 25.51 4.62
C ARG A 41 -0.81 25.13 3.71
N ALA A 42 -2.00 25.04 4.28
CA ALA A 42 -3.11 25.73 3.68
C ALA A 42 -3.63 26.70 4.75
N LYS A 43 -3.49 28.00 4.46
CA LYS A 43 -4.09 29.08 5.26
C LYS A 43 -5.62 28.92 5.35
N TYR A 44 -6.19 28.04 4.52
CA TYR A 44 -7.51 27.42 4.60
C TYR A 44 -7.41 25.98 4.04
N GLY A 45 -7.16 24.95 4.84
CA GLY A 45 -7.22 23.57 4.35
C GLY A 45 -6.43 22.54 5.14
N ASN A 46 -6.95 21.31 5.14
CA ASN A 46 -6.44 20.14 5.84
C ASN A 46 -4.95 19.87 5.49
N PRO A 47 -4.02 19.73 6.46
CA PRO A 47 -2.63 19.41 6.17
C PRO A 47 -2.54 18.10 5.37
N ALA A 48 -1.92 18.15 4.20
CA ALA A 48 -1.77 16.99 3.32
C ALA A 48 -0.64 16.09 3.83
N SER A 49 -0.92 15.29 4.87
CA SER A 49 0.04 14.32 5.40
C SER A 49 0.41 13.30 4.33
N PHE A 50 1.69 12.97 4.18
CA PHE A 50 2.11 11.91 3.24
C PHE A 50 1.43 10.57 3.57
N LEU A 51 1.20 10.26 4.85
CA LEU A 51 0.43 9.08 5.26
C LEU A 51 -1.02 9.13 4.80
N SER A 52 -1.65 10.33 4.80
CA SER A 52 -3.00 10.48 4.28
C SER A 52 -3.07 10.24 2.77
N LYS A 53 -2.06 10.66 2.01
CA LYS A 53 -1.93 10.36 0.57
C LYS A 53 -1.74 8.86 0.33
N ILE A 54 -0.85 8.21 1.07
CA ILE A 54 -0.63 6.76 0.98
C ILE A 54 -1.93 6.01 1.28
N ARG A 55 -2.63 6.37 2.36
CA ARG A 55 -3.91 5.76 2.73
C ARG A 55 -4.98 5.93 1.65
N MET A 56 -5.07 7.11 1.03
CA MET A 56 -5.97 7.32 -0.11
C MET A 56 -5.60 6.45 -1.31
N GLY A 57 -4.31 6.36 -1.64
CA GLY A 57 -3.80 5.49 -2.71
C GLY A 57 -4.10 4.01 -2.47
N VAL A 58 -3.83 3.51 -1.26
CA VAL A 58 -4.14 2.11 -0.89
C VAL A 58 -5.64 1.83 -0.96
N ARG A 59 -6.49 2.76 -0.51
CA ARG A 59 -7.95 2.62 -0.64
C ARG A 59 -8.41 2.59 -2.09
N ALA A 60 -7.81 3.40 -2.97
CA ALA A 60 -8.15 3.36 -4.39
C ALA A 60 -7.78 2.00 -5.01
N ILE A 61 -6.61 1.45 -4.68
CA ILE A 61 -6.19 0.10 -5.09
C ILE A 61 -7.19 -0.93 -4.57
N GLU A 62 -7.56 -0.89 -3.30
CA GLU A 62 -8.53 -1.81 -2.69
C GLU A 62 -9.88 -1.79 -3.42
N VAL A 63 -10.42 -0.61 -3.72
CA VAL A 63 -11.68 -0.45 -4.46
C VAL A 63 -11.58 -1.02 -5.88
N GLN A 64 -10.48 -0.74 -6.58
CA GLN A 64 -10.27 -1.22 -7.96
C GLN A 64 -10.01 -2.73 -8.02
N THR A 65 -9.35 -3.29 -7.02
CA THR A 65 -8.94 -4.70 -6.97
C THR A 65 -9.95 -5.61 -6.28
N GLY A 66 -10.86 -5.06 -5.47
CA GLY A 66 -11.85 -5.83 -4.71
C GLY A 66 -12.81 -6.65 -5.61
N GLY A 67 -13.01 -6.22 -6.85
CA GLY A 67 -13.82 -6.95 -7.84
C GLY A 67 -13.08 -8.05 -8.60
N LEU A 68 -11.75 -8.19 -8.45
CA LEU A 68 -10.97 -9.15 -9.23
C LEU A 68 -11.31 -10.60 -8.90
N ALA A 69 -11.52 -10.93 -7.63
CA ALA A 69 -11.80 -12.30 -7.19
C ALA A 69 -13.03 -12.92 -7.89
N PRO A 70 -14.22 -12.29 -7.89
CA PRO A 70 -15.37 -12.86 -8.60
C PRO A 70 -15.19 -12.89 -10.12
N GLU A 71 -14.49 -11.92 -10.73
CA GLU A 71 -14.23 -11.93 -12.17
C GLU A 71 -13.29 -13.07 -12.59
N VAL A 72 -12.25 -13.36 -11.78
CA VAL A 72 -11.36 -14.52 -12.01
C VAL A 72 -12.15 -15.84 -11.92
N VAL A 73 -13.09 -15.95 -10.98
CA VAL A 73 -13.95 -17.14 -10.86
C VAL A 73 -14.82 -17.32 -12.11
N LYS A 74 -15.46 -16.24 -12.58
CA LYS A 74 -16.28 -16.28 -13.80
C LYS A 74 -15.45 -16.66 -15.03
N LEU A 75 -14.28 -16.06 -15.19
CA LEU A 75 -13.36 -16.33 -16.28
C LEU A 75 -12.95 -17.80 -16.30
N ASN A 76 -12.52 -18.35 -15.16
CA ASN A 76 -12.14 -19.75 -15.04
C ASN A 76 -13.32 -20.70 -15.32
N GLY A 77 -14.53 -20.33 -14.89
CA GLY A 77 -15.75 -21.07 -15.25
C GLY A 77 -15.99 -21.12 -16.76
N GLY A 78 -15.88 -19.98 -17.43
CA GLY A 78 -16.02 -19.89 -18.88
C GLY A 78 -14.95 -20.68 -19.64
N LEU A 79 -13.69 -20.60 -19.20
CA LEU A 79 -12.58 -21.36 -19.80
C LEU A 79 -12.77 -22.88 -19.62
N THR A 80 -13.30 -23.31 -18.48
CA THR A 80 -13.63 -24.71 -18.23
C THR A 80 -14.71 -25.20 -19.19
N ALA A 81 -15.78 -24.43 -19.36
CA ALA A 81 -16.86 -24.77 -20.29
C ALA A 81 -16.38 -24.83 -21.76
N ILE A 82 -15.50 -23.91 -22.17
CA ILE A 82 -14.89 -23.92 -23.50
C ILE A 82 -14.05 -25.18 -23.69
N ARG A 83 -13.19 -25.52 -22.72
CA ARG A 83 -12.36 -26.73 -22.76
C ARG A 83 -13.22 -27.98 -22.93
N ASP A 84 -14.30 -28.09 -22.17
CA ASP A 84 -15.19 -29.26 -22.19
C ASP A 84 -15.92 -29.36 -23.53
N GLY A 85 -16.40 -28.24 -24.08
CA GLY A 85 -17.00 -28.18 -25.41
C GLY A 85 -16.03 -28.58 -26.53
N LEU A 86 -14.78 -28.10 -26.47
CA LEU A 86 -13.74 -28.48 -27.43
C LEU A 86 -13.42 -29.98 -27.36
N GLY A 87 -13.36 -30.56 -26.15
CA GLY A 87 -13.19 -32.01 -25.99
C GLY A 87 -14.34 -32.82 -26.58
N ALA A 88 -15.59 -32.34 -26.44
CA ALA A 88 -16.74 -32.98 -27.06
C ALA A 88 -16.69 -32.91 -28.59
N ILE A 89 -16.23 -31.79 -29.15
CA ILE A 89 -16.01 -31.63 -30.60
C ILE A 89 -14.95 -32.62 -31.07
N ASP A 90 -13.79 -32.67 -30.42
CA ASP A 90 -12.69 -33.58 -30.79
C ASP A 90 -13.12 -35.05 -30.77
N ASN A 91 -13.84 -35.48 -29.73
CA ASN A 91 -14.41 -36.83 -29.64
C ASN A 91 -15.37 -37.15 -30.79
N ASN A 92 -16.24 -36.20 -31.15
CA ASN A 92 -17.17 -36.38 -32.27
C ASN A 92 -16.43 -36.46 -33.61
N LEU A 93 -15.43 -35.60 -33.85
CA LEU A 93 -14.62 -35.68 -35.06
C LEU A 93 -13.86 -37.01 -35.15
N GLY A 94 -13.26 -37.48 -34.06
CA GLY A 94 -12.62 -38.80 -34.01
C GLY A 94 -13.58 -39.95 -34.35
N GLY A 95 -14.81 -39.89 -33.84
CA GLY A 95 -15.87 -40.84 -34.18
C GLY A 95 -16.27 -40.80 -35.66
N VAL A 96 -16.44 -39.61 -36.23
CA VAL A 96 -16.77 -39.43 -37.66
C VAL A 96 -15.64 -39.97 -38.54
N ILE A 97 -14.39 -39.65 -38.23
CA ILE A 97 -13.22 -40.16 -38.97
C ILE A 97 -13.23 -41.69 -38.97
N THR A 98 -13.39 -42.30 -37.78
CA THR A 98 -13.42 -43.76 -37.63
C THR A 98 -14.54 -44.41 -38.47
N ALA A 99 -15.74 -43.81 -38.45
CA ALA A 99 -16.88 -44.30 -39.21
C ALA A 99 -16.67 -44.19 -40.73
N VAL A 100 -16.11 -43.06 -41.20
CA VAL A 100 -15.79 -42.85 -42.61
C VAL A 100 -14.70 -43.82 -43.08
N SER A 101 -13.64 -44.01 -42.29
CA SER A 101 -12.59 -44.98 -42.58
C SER A 101 -13.12 -46.41 -42.69
N ALA A 102 -14.10 -46.78 -41.84
CA ALA A 102 -14.73 -48.09 -41.90
C ALA A 102 -15.66 -48.28 -43.13
N GLN A 103 -16.27 -47.20 -43.63
CA GLN A 103 -17.08 -47.25 -44.86
C GLN A 103 -16.22 -47.34 -46.13
N GLY A 104 -15.10 -46.62 -46.18
CA GLY A 104 -14.18 -46.65 -47.34
C GLY A 104 -13.33 -47.92 -47.45
N ALA A 105 -13.28 -48.75 -46.40
CA ALA A 105 -12.61 -50.06 -46.41
C ALA A 105 -13.52 -51.21 -46.87
N LYS A 106 -14.80 -50.93 -47.16
CA LYS A 106 -15.74 -51.86 -47.80
C LYS A 106 -15.80 -51.61 -49.31
#